data_AF-A0A0F3N6K1-F1
#
_entry.id   AF-A0A0F3N6K1-F1
#
_cell.length_a   1.000
_cell.length_b   1.000
_cell.length_c   1.000
_cell.angle_alpha   90.00
_cell.angle_beta   90.00
_cell.angle_gamma   90.00
#
_symmetry.space_group_name_H-M   'P 1'
#
loop_
_entity.id
_entity.type
_entity.pdbx_description
1 polymer ?
#
loop_
_entity_poly.entity_id
_entity_poly.type
_entity_poly.pdbx_seq_one_letter_code
_entity_poly.pdbx_strand_id
1 'polypeptide(L)'
;MRKALLLFTLVLMKISSGAYGTSLEEALDKTLNNNLAIKANMYKTKAKKREVVNSAIVNILPQVLYELKIQKHGSHQSSYSLISLTQPVFNGTAIFSIEKAKHLYAIQDITFSMEQQKTLLGTIKTYMSALSAYEVDKLNEHNLKVMQEHLLSAEKRFSVGEITKTELMQAKAKLAQAKSEAMSAKGRLRAVEASYTHMVGNNL
;
A
#
# COMPACT_ATOMS: atom_id res chain seq x y z
N MET A 1 -51.03 -10.73 10.36
CA MET A 1 -50.36 -10.40 9.08
C MET A 1 -49.96 -8.92 8.97
N ARG A 2 -49.33 -8.32 10.00
CA ARG A 2 -48.79 -6.94 9.94
C ARG A 2 -47.30 -6.83 10.30
N LYS A 3 -46.66 -7.94 10.69
CA LYS A 3 -45.20 -7.99 11.00
C LYS A 3 -44.34 -8.59 9.87
N ALA A 4 -44.97 -9.18 8.85
CA ALA A 4 -44.26 -9.76 7.69
C ALA A 4 -43.95 -8.72 6.59
N LEU A 5 -44.60 -7.56 6.59
CA LEU A 5 -44.41 -6.53 5.56
C LEU A 5 -43.20 -5.61 5.82
N LEU A 6 -42.73 -5.51 7.06
CA LEU A 6 -41.60 -4.65 7.46
C LEU A 6 -40.22 -5.31 7.30
N LEU A 7 -40.17 -6.63 7.10
CA LEU A 7 -38.91 -7.34 6.85
C LEU A 7 -38.56 -7.39 5.35
N PHE A 8 -39.52 -7.11 4.46
CA PHE A 8 -39.29 -7.11 3.01
C PHE A 8 -38.75 -5.76 2.50
N THR A 9 -38.98 -4.67 3.22
CA THR A 9 -38.44 -3.34 2.86
C THR A 9 -36.97 -3.14 3.28
N LEU A 10 -36.43 -3.97 4.17
CA LEU A 10 -35.00 -3.92 4.55
C LEU A 10 -34.09 -4.65 3.54
N VAL A 11 -34.65 -5.41 2.61
CA VAL A 11 -33.89 -6.22 1.63
C VAL A 11 -33.73 -5.50 0.28
N LEU A 12 -34.55 -4.50 -0.03
CA LEU A 12 -34.49 -3.76 -1.30
C LEU A 12 -33.57 -2.53 -1.31
N MET A 13 -32.92 -2.21 -0.19
CA MET A 13 -31.93 -1.12 -0.12
C MET A 13 -30.48 -1.61 -0.19
N LYS A 14 -30.27 -2.89 -0.53
CA LYS A 14 -28.96 -3.49 -0.87
C LYS A 14 -28.76 -3.67 -2.38
N ILE A 15 -29.30 -2.75 -3.18
CA ILE A 15 -28.99 -2.65 -4.62
C ILE A 15 -28.49 -1.24 -4.89
N SER A 16 -27.30 -0.92 -4.38
CA SER A 16 -26.48 0.18 -4.92
C SER A 16 -24.98 -0.15 -4.80
N SER A 17 -24.61 -1.40 -5.10
CA SER A 17 -23.22 -1.70 -5.46
C SER A 17 -23.01 -1.25 -6.91
N GLY A 18 -22.73 0.03 -7.09
CA GLY A 18 -22.56 0.62 -8.42
C GLY A 18 -21.91 1.99 -8.47
N ALA A 19 -21.35 2.50 -7.36
CA ALA A 19 -20.50 3.68 -7.40
C ALA A 19 -19.05 3.24 -7.17
N TYR A 20 -18.40 2.81 -8.25
CA TYR A 20 -16.95 2.65 -8.31
C TYR A 20 -16.31 4.03 -8.25
N GLY A 21 -16.26 4.59 -7.05
CA GLY A 21 -15.33 5.63 -6.69
C GLY A 21 -14.82 5.21 -5.34
N THR A 22 -13.63 4.61 -5.29
CA THR A 22 -13.03 4.25 -4.00
C THR A 22 -12.90 5.53 -3.18
N SER A 23 -13.61 5.61 -2.06
CA SER A 23 -13.43 6.73 -1.14
C SER A 23 -12.00 6.71 -0.60
N LEU A 24 -11.49 7.87 -0.17
CA LEU A 24 -10.16 7.94 0.46
C LEU A 24 -10.04 6.94 1.62
N GLU A 25 -11.11 6.76 2.38
CA GLU A 25 -11.20 5.81 3.48
C GLU A 25 -11.08 4.36 3.01
N GLU A 26 -11.77 3.99 1.94
CA GLU A 26 -11.66 2.65 1.34
C GLU A 26 -10.28 2.39 0.76
N ALA A 27 -9.64 3.40 0.15
CA ALA A 27 -8.28 3.29 -0.36
C ALA A 27 -7.27 3.06 0.78
N LEU A 28 -7.45 3.75 1.92
CA LEU A 28 -6.59 3.59 3.09
C LEU A 28 -6.72 2.20 3.72
N ASP A 29 -7.94 1.70 3.91
CA ASP A 29 -8.17 0.36 4.46
C ASP A 29 -7.59 -0.74 3.55
N LYS A 30 -7.81 -0.63 2.24
CA LYS A 30 -7.23 -1.56 1.26
C LYS A 30 -5.71 -1.53 1.27
N THR A 31 -5.07 -0.35 1.31
CA THR A 31 -3.61 -0.29 1.39
C THR A 31 -3.12 -0.92 2.69
N LEU A 32 -3.76 -0.67 3.83
CA LEU A 32 -3.33 -1.24 5.11
C LEU A 32 -3.31 -2.78 5.08
N ASN A 33 -4.30 -3.39 4.42
CA ASN A 33 -4.46 -4.84 4.33
C ASN A 33 -3.58 -5.50 3.25
N ASN A 34 -3.36 -4.81 2.12
CA ASN A 34 -2.66 -5.38 0.96
C ASN A 34 -1.18 -4.99 0.86
N ASN A 35 -0.72 -3.95 1.56
CA ASN A 35 0.65 -3.48 1.42
C ASN A 35 1.68 -4.49 1.96
N LEU A 36 2.60 -4.91 1.08
CA LEU A 36 3.65 -5.89 1.39
C LEU A 36 4.64 -5.38 2.44
N ALA A 37 4.95 -4.09 2.47
CA ALA A 37 5.88 -3.49 3.43
C ALA A 37 5.32 -3.51 4.86
N ILE A 38 4.04 -3.17 5.03
CA ILE A 38 3.34 -3.29 6.33
C ILE A 38 3.36 -4.76 6.77
N LYS A 39 2.99 -5.69 5.89
CA LYS A 39 2.96 -7.13 6.19
C LYS A 39 4.34 -7.67 6.57
N ALA A 40 5.40 -7.27 5.84
CA ALA A 40 6.78 -7.66 6.13
C ALA A 40 7.23 -7.12 7.50
N ASN A 41 6.96 -5.85 7.80
CA ASN A 41 7.34 -5.26 9.09
C ASN A 41 6.53 -5.86 10.25
N MET A 42 5.25 -6.20 10.05
CA MET A 42 4.46 -6.94 11.04
C MET A 42 5.13 -8.29 11.39
N TYR A 43 5.59 -9.05 10.38
CA TYR A 43 6.27 -10.32 10.63
C TYR A 43 7.62 -10.14 11.35
N LYS A 44 8.39 -9.09 11.02
CA LYS A 44 9.62 -8.74 11.75
C LYS A 44 9.32 -8.42 13.22
N THR A 45 8.27 -7.65 13.50
CA THR A 45 7.83 -7.34 14.87
C THR A 45 7.42 -8.60 15.62
N LYS A 46 6.65 -9.50 14.99
CA LYS A 46 6.27 -10.80 15.57
C LYS A 46 7.49 -11.69 15.86
N ALA A 47 8.47 -11.72 14.96
CA ALA A 47 9.71 -12.46 15.15
C ALA A 47 10.53 -11.90 16.32
N LYS A 48 10.70 -10.57 16.40
CA LYS A 48 11.40 -9.91 17.51
C LYS A 48 10.70 -10.12 18.85
N LYS A 49 9.36 -10.10 18.88
CA LYS A 49 8.59 -10.44 20.09
C LYS A 49 8.85 -11.88 20.55
N ARG A 50 8.92 -12.83 19.63
CA ARG A 50 9.26 -14.23 19.94
C ARG A 50 10.70 -14.39 20.41
N GLU A 51 11.64 -13.65 19.84
CA GLU A 51 13.05 -13.65 20.23
C GLU A 51 13.26 -13.21 21.70
N VAL A 52 12.51 -12.19 22.16
CA VAL A 52 12.49 -11.78 23.57
C VAL A 52 12.14 -12.94 24.50
N VAL A 53 11.13 -13.73 24.12
CA VAL A 53 10.64 -14.85 24.95
C VAL A 53 11.56 -16.07 24.84
N ASN A 54 11.96 -16.46 23.63
CA ASN A 54 12.64 -17.74 23.41
C ASN A 54 14.14 -17.70 23.67
N SER A 55 14.86 -16.63 23.36
CA SER A 55 16.32 -16.64 23.41
C SER A 55 16.87 -16.05 24.71
N ALA A 56 16.10 -15.17 25.34
CA ALA A 56 16.57 -14.43 26.51
C ALA A 56 16.11 -15.07 27.84
N ILE A 57 14.91 -15.66 27.88
CA ILE A 57 14.37 -16.32 29.09
C ILE A 57 14.92 -17.76 29.24
N VAL A 58 15.23 -18.47 28.15
CA VAL A 58 15.77 -19.85 28.21
C VAL A 58 17.11 -19.92 28.96
N ASN A 59 17.87 -18.83 29.01
CA ASN A 59 19.14 -18.75 29.73
C ASN A 59 19.00 -18.54 31.25
N ILE A 60 17.76 -18.38 31.75
CA ILE A 60 17.45 -18.33 33.19
C ILE A 60 16.55 -19.48 33.65
N LEU A 61 16.03 -20.28 32.72
CA LEU A 61 15.20 -21.44 33.01
C LEU A 61 16.06 -22.70 33.23
N PRO A 62 15.59 -23.67 34.02
CA PRO A 62 16.22 -24.98 34.10
C PRO A 62 16.18 -25.69 32.74
N GLN A 63 17.32 -26.23 32.32
CA GLN A 63 17.47 -26.98 31.09
C GLN A 63 17.63 -28.47 31.42
N VAL A 64 16.74 -29.29 30.87
CA VAL A 64 16.79 -30.75 30.98
C VAL A 64 17.36 -31.31 29.69
N LEU A 65 18.48 -32.01 29.78
CA LEU A 65 19.08 -32.73 28.66
C LEU A 65 19.02 -34.23 28.94
N TYR A 66 18.36 -34.96 28.05
CA TYR A 66 18.43 -36.42 28.01
C TYR A 66 19.40 -36.84 26.90
N GLU A 67 20.42 -37.58 27.27
CA GLU A 67 21.44 -38.06 26.34
C GLU A 67 21.51 -39.58 26.36
N LEU A 68 21.36 -40.19 25.18
CA LEU A 68 21.60 -41.61 24.96
C LEU A 68 22.95 -41.76 24.25
N LYS A 69 23.91 -42.36 24.93
CA LYS A 69 25.24 -42.63 24.37
C LYS A 69 25.41 -44.12 24.17
N ILE A 70 25.59 -44.50 22.91
CA ILE A 70 25.95 -45.85 22.50
C ILE A 70 27.40 -45.80 22.08
N GLN A 71 28.27 -46.49 22.79
CA GLN A 71 29.69 -46.58 22.49
C GLN A 71 30.04 -48.02 22.12
N LYS A 72 30.73 -48.20 21.00
CA LYS A 72 31.17 -49.51 20.53
C LYS A 72 32.71 -49.52 20.52
N HIS A 73 33.28 -50.52 21.19
CA HIS A 73 34.73 -50.74 21.21
C HIS A 73 34.98 -52.20 20.79
N GLY A 74 35.44 -52.39 19.55
CA GLY A 74 35.59 -53.73 18.96
C GLY A 74 34.26 -54.50 18.90
N SER A 75 34.24 -55.71 19.45
CA SER A 75 33.05 -56.58 19.54
C SER A 75 32.11 -56.25 20.71
N HIS A 76 32.52 -55.36 21.63
CA HIS A 76 31.74 -54.99 22.81
C HIS A 76 30.98 -53.68 22.55
N GLN A 77 29.68 -53.68 22.84
CA GLN A 77 28.81 -52.52 22.77
C GLN A 77 28.32 -52.20 24.18
N SER A 78 28.52 -50.95 24.62
CA SER A 78 27.96 -50.44 25.86
C SER A 78 27.07 -49.26 25.55
N SER A 79 25.90 -49.22 26.17
CA SER A 79 24.96 -48.11 26.06
C SER A 79 24.63 -47.60 27.45
N TYR A 80 24.65 -46.28 27.61
CA TYR A 80 24.16 -45.64 28.82
C TYR A 80 23.27 -44.45 28.47
N SER A 81 22.35 -44.15 29.38
CA SER A 81 21.46 -43.00 29.31
C SER A 81 21.75 -42.06 30.47
N LEU A 82 21.85 -40.76 30.19
CA LEU A 82 22.08 -39.72 31.19
C LEU A 82 20.95 -38.69 31.10
N ILE A 83 20.41 -38.30 32.26
CA ILE A 83 19.53 -37.12 32.39
C ILE A 83 20.32 -36.08 33.18
N SER A 84 20.51 -34.90 32.59
CA SER A 84 21.20 -33.77 33.21
C SER A 84 20.22 -32.60 33.34
N LEU A 85 20.12 -32.04 34.55
CA LEU A 85 19.36 -30.82 34.83
C LEU A 85 20.34 -29.70 35.17
N THR A 86 20.37 -28.66 34.34
CA THR A 86 21.25 -27.49 34.53
C THR A 86 20.40 -26.25 34.73
N GLN A 87 20.52 -25.60 35.90
CA GLN A 87 19.86 -24.33 36.17
C GLN A 87 20.88 -23.29 36.66
N PRO A 88 21.06 -22.17 35.95
CA PRO A 88 21.90 -21.08 36.43
C PRO A 88 21.24 -20.39 37.62
N VAL A 89 21.98 -20.24 38.73
CA VAL A 89 21.49 -19.52 39.93
C VAL A 89 21.53 -18.00 39.72
N PHE A 90 22.51 -17.50 38.97
CA PHE A 90 22.62 -16.10 38.58
C PHE A 90 23.28 -15.98 37.20
N ASN A 91 22.73 -15.13 36.33
CA ASN A 91 23.28 -14.87 35.00
C ASN A 91 23.07 -13.40 34.60
N GLY A 92 24.05 -12.55 34.91
CA GLY A 92 23.99 -11.12 34.57
C GLY A 92 23.93 -10.84 33.06
N THR A 93 24.57 -11.65 32.23
CA THR A 93 24.56 -11.47 30.77
C THR A 93 23.18 -11.81 30.17
N ALA A 94 22.45 -12.76 30.78
CA ALA A 94 21.06 -13.04 30.41
C ALA A 94 20.13 -11.86 30.71
N ILE A 95 20.29 -11.19 31.86
CA ILE A 95 19.48 -10.01 32.22
C ILE A 95 19.68 -8.89 31.17
N PHE A 96 20.93 -8.55 30.87
CA PHE A 96 21.23 -7.55 29.83
C PHE A 96 20.73 -7.97 28.44
N SER A 97 20.78 -9.27 28.11
CA SER A 97 20.27 -9.78 26.83
C SER A 97 18.74 -9.68 26.74
N ILE A 98 18.00 -9.91 27.82
CA ILE A 98 16.55 -9.71 27.90
C ILE A 98 16.21 -8.23 27.69
N GLU A 99 16.91 -7.33 28.39
CA GLU A 99 16.69 -5.89 28.28
C GLU A 99 16.98 -5.37 26.88
N LYS A 100 18.12 -5.79 26.30
CA LYS A 100 18.46 -5.52 24.90
C LYS A 100 17.36 -6.03 23.95
N ALA A 101 16.88 -7.25 24.13
CA ALA A 101 15.83 -7.82 23.28
C ALA A 101 14.52 -7.02 23.39
N LYS A 102 14.14 -6.57 24.60
CA LYS A 102 12.97 -5.70 24.82
C LYS A 102 13.11 -4.36 24.09
N HIS A 103 14.28 -3.72 24.17
CA HIS A 103 14.53 -2.48 23.43
C HIS A 103 14.51 -2.69 21.92
N LEU A 104 15.09 -3.78 21.41
CA LEU A 104 15.02 -4.11 19.99
C LEU A 104 13.59 -4.37 19.51
N TYR A 105 12.76 -5.02 20.34
CA TYR A 105 11.33 -5.17 20.06
C TYR A 105 10.62 -3.81 20.02
N ALA A 106 10.85 -2.94 21.00
CA ALA A 106 10.25 -1.61 21.05
C ALA A 106 10.64 -0.75 19.83
N ILE A 107 11.91 -0.76 19.43
CA ILE A 107 12.39 -0.08 18.21
C ILE A 107 11.68 -0.63 16.98
N GLN A 108 11.53 -1.95 16.88
CA GLN A 108 10.85 -2.59 15.75
C GLN A 108 9.35 -2.27 15.71
N ASP A 109 8.70 -2.13 16.86
CA ASP A 109 7.30 -1.73 16.99
C ASP A 109 7.05 -0.28 16.54
N ILE A 110 7.94 0.64 16.95
CA ILE A 110 7.95 2.03 16.45
C ILE A 110 8.20 2.05 14.93
N THR A 111 9.15 1.26 14.44
CA THR A 111 9.45 1.16 12.99
C THR A 111 8.24 0.67 12.20
N PHE A 112 7.49 -0.30 12.74
CA PHE A 112 6.25 -0.78 12.14
C PHE A 112 5.18 0.33 12.06
N SER A 113 5.00 1.08 13.15
CA SER A 113 4.07 2.21 13.20
C SER A 113 4.46 3.33 12.21
N MET A 114 5.75 3.63 12.09
CA MET A 114 6.27 4.58 11.10
C MET A 114 6.02 4.12 9.67
N GLU A 115 6.19 2.83 9.37
CA GLU A 115 5.91 2.30 8.02
C GLU A 115 4.42 2.40 7.69
N GLN A 116 3.54 2.14 8.66
CA GLN A 116 2.09 2.34 8.47
C GLN A 116 1.81 3.80 8.12
N GLN A 117 2.27 4.76 8.94
CA GLN A 117 2.05 6.19 8.68
C GLN A 117 2.60 6.64 7.33
N LYS A 118 3.81 6.21 6.97
CA LYS A 118 4.44 6.50 5.68
C LYS A 118 3.61 5.96 4.52
N THR A 119 3.10 4.73 4.66
CA THR A 119 2.25 4.09 3.66
C THR A 119 0.93 4.83 3.50
N LEU A 120 0.24 5.16 4.61
CA LEU A 120 -1.02 5.92 4.59
C LEU A 120 -0.83 7.29 3.92
N LEU A 121 0.23 8.03 4.30
CA LEU A 121 0.54 9.32 3.70
C LEU A 121 0.84 9.18 2.20
N GLY A 122 1.55 8.12 1.80
CA GLY A 122 1.79 7.78 0.40
C GLY A 122 0.49 7.56 -0.37
N THR A 123 -0.44 6.78 0.17
CA THR A 123 -1.77 6.53 -0.42
C THR A 123 -2.56 7.83 -0.58
N ILE A 124 -2.60 8.67 0.45
CA ILE A 124 -3.30 9.97 0.38
C ILE A 124 -2.73 10.84 -0.73
N LYS A 125 -1.39 10.95 -0.81
CA LYS A 125 -0.73 11.75 -1.85
C LYS A 125 -1.04 11.22 -3.25
N THR A 126 -0.93 9.91 -3.47
CA THR A 126 -1.22 9.28 -4.76
C THR A 126 -2.67 9.46 -5.17
N TYR A 127 -3.62 9.30 -4.23
CA TYR A 127 -5.04 9.55 -4.48
C TYR A 127 -5.31 11.01 -4.89
N MET A 128 -4.76 11.98 -4.15
CA MET A 128 -4.90 13.40 -4.49
C MET A 128 -4.24 13.76 -5.81
N SER A 129 -3.10 13.15 -6.13
CA SER A 129 -2.45 13.29 -7.44
C SER A 129 -3.33 12.73 -8.57
N ALA A 130 -3.99 11.59 -8.36
CA ALA A 130 -4.89 11.02 -9.36
C ALA A 130 -6.10 11.92 -9.62
N LEU A 131 -6.74 12.41 -8.55
CA LEU A 131 -7.85 13.35 -8.65
C LEU A 131 -7.44 14.64 -9.37
N SER A 132 -6.27 15.19 -9.03
CA SER A 132 -5.74 16.38 -9.70
C SER A 132 -5.45 16.12 -11.18
N ALA A 133 -4.85 14.99 -11.53
CA ALA A 133 -4.57 14.63 -12.92
C ALA A 133 -5.87 14.44 -13.73
N TYR A 134 -6.92 13.90 -13.11
CA TYR A 134 -8.23 13.76 -13.73
C TYR A 134 -8.87 15.12 -14.05
N GLU A 135 -8.84 16.06 -13.10
CA GLU A 135 -9.36 17.42 -13.34
C GLU A 135 -8.54 18.17 -14.39
N VAL A 136 -7.21 17.99 -14.42
CA VAL A 136 -6.35 18.56 -15.47
C VAL A 136 -6.67 17.97 -16.85
N ASP A 137 -6.89 16.66 -16.96
CA ASP A 137 -7.30 16.03 -18.22
C ASP A 137 -8.63 16.61 -18.71
N LYS A 138 -9.63 16.66 -17.83
CA LYS A 138 -10.95 17.23 -18.12
C LYS A 138 -10.88 18.71 -18.55
N LEU A 139 -10.04 19.51 -17.89
CA LEU A 139 -9.78 20.90 -18.27
C LEU A 139 -9.19 21.00 -19.68
N ASN A 140 -8.21 20.16 -20.00
CA ASN A 140 -7.57 20.17 -21.32
C ASN A 140 -8.49 19.64 -22.43
N GLU A 141 -9.34 18.64 -22.14
CA GLU A 141 -10.38 18.21 -23.08
C GLU A 141 -11.39 19.35 -23.35
N HIS A 142 -11.76 20.12 -22.32
CA HIS A 142 -12.62 21.29 -22.51
C HIS A 142 -11.92 22.40 -23.32
N ASN A 143 -10.67 22.72 -23.00
CA ASN A 143 -9.87 23.69 -23.75
C ASN A 143 -9.72 23.31 -25.23
N LEU A 144 -9.53 22.01 -25.52
CA LEU A 144 -9.49 21.50 -26.89
C LEU A 144 -10.80 21.80 -27.64
N LYS A 145 -11.96 21.56 -27.03
CA LYS A 145 -13.26 21.88 -27.62
C LYS A 145 -13.41 23.39 -27.88
N VAL A 146 -13.00 24.23 -26.93
CA VAL A 146 -13.02 25.69 -27.09
C VAL A 146 -12.13 26.14 -28.25
N MET A 147 -10.92 25.57 -28.39
CA MET A 147 -10.03 25.88 -29.50
C MET A 147 -10.54 25.37 -30.86
N GLN A 148 -11.31 24.28 -30.88
CA GLN A 148 -12.00 23.81 -32.09
C GLN A 148 -13.07 24.81 -32.55
N GLU A 149 -13.89 25.32 -31.63
CA GLU A 149 -14.87 26.36 -31.91
C GLU A 149 -14.21 27.67 -32.39
N HIS A 150 -13.08 28.07 -31.78
CA HIS A 150 -12.32 29.23 -32.24
C HIS A 150 -11.78 29.05 -33.66
N LEU A 151 -11.28 27.86 -34.02
CA LEU A 151 -10.86 27.58 -35.38
C LEU A 151 -12.05 27.65 -36.35
N LEU A 152 -13.19 27.05 -36.00
CA LEU A 152 -14.41 27.11 -36.82
C LEU A 152 -14.86 28.56 -37.05
N SER A 153 -14.81 29.40 -36.02
CA SER A 153 -15.11 30.83 -36.17
C SER A 153 -14.11 31.54 -37.06
N ALA A 154 -12.81 31.25 -36.93
CA ALA A 154 -11.78 31.83 -37.79
C ALA A 154 -11.93 31.39 -39.25
N GLU A 155 -12.26 30.12 -39.51
CA GLU A 155 -12.52 29.60 -40.85
C GLU A 155 -13.73 30.29 -41.50
N LYS A 156 -14.81 30.53 -40.74
CA LYS A 156 -15.98 31.30 -41.21
C LYS A 156 -15.59 32.74 -41.58
N ARG A 157 -14.86 33.44 -40.70
CA ARG A 157 -14.40 34.82 -40.94
C ARG A 157 -13.43 34.92 -42.13
N PHE A 158 -12.57 33.92 -42.30
CA PHE A 158 -11.66 33.85 -43.44
C PHE A 158 -12.43 33.65 -44.76
N SER A 159 -13.50 32.84 -44.75
CA SER A 159 -14.31 32.58 -45.96
C SER A 159 -15.02 33.83 -46.51
N VAL A 160 -15.29 34.82 -45.65
CA VAL A 160 -15.87 36.11 -46.04
C VAL A 160 -14.82 37.23 -46.18
N GLY A 161 -13.53 36.91 -45.99
CA GLY A 161 -12.42 37.86 -46.13
C GLY A 161 -12.21 38.83 -44.96
N GLU A 162 -12.81 38.57 -43.79
CA GLU A 162 -12.69 39.43 -42.60
C GLU A 162 -11.32 39.30 -41.91
N ILE A 163 -10.67 38.14 -42.03
CA ILE A 163 -9.33 37.87 -41.45
C ILE A 163 -8.34 37.41 -42.52
N THR A 164 -7.06 37.55 -42.22
CA THR A 164 -5.96 37.15 -43.10
C THR A 164 -5.61 35.67 -43.00
N LYS A 165 -4.93 35.13 -44.02
CA LYS A 165 -4.40 33.76 -43.99
C LYS A 165 -3.47 33.53 -42.79
N THR A 166 -2.71 34.54 -42.39
CA THR A 166 -1.81 34.48 -41.23
C THR A 166 -2.57 34.24 -39.93
N GLU A 167 -3.68 34.95 -39.72
CA GLU A 167 -4.54 34.79 -38.53
C GLU A 167 -5.22 33.41 -38.51
N LEU A 168 -5.63 32.89 -39.68
CA LEU A 168 -6.14 31.52 -39.77
C LEU A 168 -5.06 30.49 -39.40
N MET A 169 -3.81 30.68 -39.87
CA MET A 169 -2.71 29.79 -39.51
C MET A 169 -2.38 29.87 -38.02
N GLN A 170 -2.47 31.05 -37.40
CA GLN A 170 -2.30 31.19 -35.95
C GLN A 170 -3.40 30.44 -35.17
N ALA A 171 -4.67 30.50 -35.63
CA ALA A 171 -5.76 29.73 -35.03
C ALA A 171 -5.53 28.21 -35.14
N LYS A 172 -5.07 27.73 -36.30
CA LYS A 172 -4.69 26.32 -36.51
C LYS A 172 -3.53 25.90 -35.62
N ALA A 173 -2.52 26.76 -35.44
CA ALA A 173 -1.40 26.50 -34.54
C ALA A 173 -1.86 26.37 -33.08
N LYS A 174 -2.75 27.25 -32.61
CA LYS A 174 -3.34 27.16 -31.25
C LYS A 174 -4.13 25.87 -31.03
N LEU A 175 -4.92 25.43 -32.02
CA LEU A 175 -5.62 24.16 -31.93
C LEU A 175 -4.64 22.97 -31.86
N ALA A 176 -3.58 22.98 -32.67
CA ALA A 176 -2.55 21.95 -32.64
C ALA A 176 -1.84 21.89 -31.28
N GLN A 177 -1.55 23.05 -30.69
CA GLN A 177 -0.99 23.16 -29.34
C GLN A 177 -1.95 22.57 -28.29
N ALA A 178 -3.22 22.98 -28.28
CA ALA A 178 -4.21 22.46 -27.34
C ALA A 178 -4.41 20.94 -27.48
N LYS A 179 -4.33 20.40 -28.70
CA LYS A 179 -4.36 18.95 -28.94
C LYS A 179 -3.15 18.24 -28.31
N SER A 180 -1.96 18.81 -28.45
CA SER A 180 -0.73 18.28 -27.82
C SER A 180 -0.82 18.30 -26.29
N GLU A 181 -1.35 19.39 -25.71
CA GLU A 181 -1.55 19.55 -24.28
C GLU A 181 -2.56 18.53 -23.72
N ALA A 182 -3.69 18.32 -24.41
CA ALA A 182 -4.68 17.32 -24.05
C ALA A 182 -4.11 15.89 -24.11
N MET A 183 -3.34 15.55 -25.16
CA MET A 183 -2.66 14.25 -25.22
C MET A 183 -1.67 14.05 -24.08
N SER A 184 -0.93 15.10 -23.72
CA SER A 184 0.03 15.08 -22.61
C SER A 184 -0.66 14.98 -21.25
N ALA A 185 -1.80 15.64 -21.05
CA ALA A 185 -2.63 15.52 -19.84
C ALA A 185 -3.17 14.09 -19.68
N LYS A 186 -3.71 13.51 -20.75
CA LYS A 186 -4.20 12.13 -20.77
C LYS A 186 -3.10 11.11 -20.48
N GLY A 187 -1.90 11.33 -21.02
CA GLY A 187 -0.72 10.51 -20.71
C GLY A 187 -0.34 10.57 -19.22
N ARG A 188 -0.38 11.77 -18.63
CA ARG A 188 -0.13 11.96 -17.19
C ARG A 188 -1.18 11.27 -16.33
N LEU A 189 -2.47 11.41 -16.66
CA LEU A 189 -3.55 10.71 -15.95
C LEU A 189 -3.30 9.20 -15.90
N ARG A 190 -3.04 8.57 -17.05
CA ARG A 190 -2.74 7.14 -17.13
C ARG A 190 -1.53 6.71 -16.30
N ALA A 191 -0.47 7.53 -16.27
CA ALA A 191 0.71 7.25 -15.48
C ALA A 191 0.41 7.29 -13.96
N VAL A 192 -0.42 8.25 -13.53
CA VAL A 192 -0.83 8.37 -12.13
C VAL A 192 -1.81 7.26 -11.74
N GLU A 193 -2.75 6.90 -12.60
CA GLU A 193 -3.64 5.74 -12.41
C GLU A 193 -2.84 4.44 -12.25
N ALA A 194 -1.85 4.20 -13.11
CA ALA A 194 -0.98 3.02 -12.98
C ALA A 194 -0.21 3.01 -11.64
N SER A 195 0.25 4.18 -11.19
CA SER A 195 0.94 4.33 -9.89
C SER A 195 -0.02 4.09 -8.72
N TYR A 196 -1.27 4.53 -8.84
CA TYR A 196 -2.32 4.29 -7.87
C TYR A 196 -2.66 2.79 -7.79
N THR A 197 -2.88 2.13 -8.93
CA THR A 197 -3.14 0.69 -8.98
C THR A 197 -1.99 -0.12 -8.40
N HIS A 198 -0.73 0.28 -8.63
CA HIS A 198 0.43 -0.37 -8.02
C HIS A 198 0.44 -0.26 -6.48
N MET A 199 0.04 0.90 -5.93
CA MET A 199 0.08 1.17 -4.50
C MET A 199 -1.13 0.60 -3.73
N VAL A 200 -2.33 0.67 -4.33
CA VAL A 200 -3.60 0.27 -3.69
C VAL A 200 -4.05 -1.13 -4.11
N GLY A 201 -3.64 -1.60 -5.30
CA GLY A 201 -4.01 -2.90 -5.85
C GLY A 201 -5.38 -2.91 -6.55
N ASN A 202 -5.97 -1.76 -6.83
CA ASN A 202 -7.23 -1.63 -7.58
C ASN A 202 -7.21 -0.37 -8.45
N ASN A 203 -8.06 -0.35 -9.48
CA ASN A 203 -8.28 0.84 -10.30
C ASN A 203 -9.12 1.87 -9.52
N LEU A 204 -8.90 3.15 -9.80
CA LEU A 204 -9.72 4.27 -9.30
C LEU A 204 -11.18 4.16 -9.74
#